data_AF-A0A0Q7PRG5-F1
#
_entry.id   AF-A0A0Q7PRG5-F1
#
_cell.length_a   1.000
_cell.length_b   1.000
_cell.length_c   1.000
_cell.angle_alpha   90.00
_cell.angle_beta   90.00
_cell.angle_gamma   90.00
#
_symmetry.space_group_name_H-M   'P 1'
#
loop_
_entity.id
_entity.type
_entity.pdbx_description
1 polymer ?
#
loop_
_entity_poly.entity_id
_entity_poly.type
_entity_poly.pdbx_seq_one_letter_code
_entity_poly.pdbx_strand_id
1 'polypeptide(L)' 'MSDSTQDDVDTYGRWLRYVEVGGRDIGRAQIRSGAAVARVSSDPVWRHAAYVQVEDQARERGAGMWTACR' A
#
# COMPACT_ATOMS: atom_id res chain seq x y z
N MET A 1 -8.07 -6.47 -8.04
CA MET A 1 -7.89 -5.88 -9.39
C MET A 1 -6.42 -5.91 -9.76
N SER A 2 -6.07 -6.18 -11.02
CA SER A 2 -4.68 -6.03 -11.51
C SER A 2 -4.33 -4.55 -11.72
N ASP A 3 -3.04 -4.25 -11.77
CA ASP A 3 -2.51 -2.95 -12.15
C ASP A 3 -1.87 -3.07 -13.53
N SER A 4 -2.42 -2.40 -14.54
CA SER A 4 -1.90 -2.47 -15.91
C SER A 4 -0.51 -1.83 -16.07
N THR A 5 -0.03 -1.10 -15.06
CA THR A 5 1.30 -0.52 -15.05
C THR A 5 2.33 -1.40 -14.34
N GLN A 6 1.93 -2.56 -13.84
CA GLN A 6 2.79 -3.51 -13.14
C GLN A 6 2.76 -4.88 -13.83
N ASP A 7 3.77 -5.68 -13.54
CA ASP A 7 3.76 -7.09 -13.89
C ASP A 7 2.59 -7.79 -13.19
N ASP A 8 2.01 -8.76 -13.89
CA ASP A 8 0.83 -9.46 -13.40
C ASP A 8 1.15 -10.41 -12.22
N VAL A 9 2.38 -10.91 -12.19
CA VAL A 9 2.93 -11.84 -11.20
C VAL A 9 4.36 -11.45 -10.85
N ASP A 10 4.83 -11.84 -9.67
CA ASP A 10 6.25 -11.70 -9.31
C ASP A 10 7.12 -12.87 -9.80
N THR A 11 8.44 -12.79 -9.56
CA THR A 11 9.42 -13.83 -9.92
C THR A 11 9.11 -15.21 -9.33
N TYR A 12 8.30 -15.28 -8.28
CA TYR A 12 7.88 -16.53 -7.64
C TYR A 12 6.51 -17.02 -8.12
N GLY A 13 5.91 -16.36 -9.12
CA GLY A 13 4.61 -16.70 -9.68
C GLY A 13 3.43 -16.28 -8.80
N ARG A 14 3.64 -15.40 -7.80
CA ARG A 14 2.54 -14.87 -6.97
C ARG A 14 1.86 -13.73 -7.69
N TRP A 15 0.53 -13.71 -7.63
CA TRP A 15 -0.30 -12.71 -8.28
C TRP A 15 -0.14 -11.35 -7.60
N LEU A 16 0.16 -10.31 -8.38
CA LEU A 16 0.26 -8.94 -7.89
C LEU A 16 -1.08 -8.23 -8.09
N ARG A 17 -1.84 -8.06 -7.00
CA ARG A 17 -3.22 -7.55 -7.06
C ARG A 17 -3.51 -6.54 -5.97
N TYR A 18 -4.32 -5.55 -6.31
CA TYR A 18 -5.10 -4.82 -5.33
C TYR A 18 -6.20 -5.74 -4.78
N VAL A 19 -6.20 -5.94 -3.46
CA VAL A 19 -7.22 -6.73 -2.76
C VAL A 19 -8.27 -5.79 -2.19
N GLU A 20 -9.54 -6.07 -2.49
CA GLU A 20 -10.68 -5.30 -2.02
C GLU A 20 -11.70 -6.24 -1.36
N VAL A 21 -12.20 -5.86 -0.17
CA VAL A 21 -13.23 -6.60 0.56
C VAL A 21 -14.35 -5.64 0.92
N GLY A 22 -15.57 -5.89 0.43
CA GLY A 22 -16.71 -4.99 0.66
C GLY A 22 -16.47 -3.55 0.18
N GLY A 23 -15.75 -3.38 -0.94
CA GLY A 23 -15.36 -2.08 -1.49
C GLY A 23 -14.20 -1.38 -0.75
N ARG A 24 -13.63 -2.01 0.28
CA ARG A 24 -12.47 -1.48 1.00
C ARG A 24 -11.18 -2.03 0.41
N ASP A 25 -10.34 -1.12 -0.09
CA ASP A 25 -8.94 -1.40 -0.44
C ASP A 25 -8.13 -1.79 0.80
N ILE A 26 -7.66 -3.03 0.82
CA ILE A 26 -6.93 -3.61 1.96
C ILE A 26 -5.50 -3.05 2.04
N GLY A 27 -4.83 -2.82 0.92
CA GLY A 27 -3.48 -2.23 0.91
C GLY A 27 -3.52 -0.81 1.48
N ARG A 28 -4.47 0.01 1.00
CA ARG A 28 -4.70 1.35 1.56
C ARG A 28 -5.06 1.30 3.05
N ALA A 29 -5.82 0.29 3.48
CA ALA A 29 -6.20 0.12 4.87
C ALA A 29 -5.02 -0.25 5.79
N GLN A 30 -4.05 -1.01 5.29
CA GLN A 30 -2.81 -1.36 6.01
C GLN A 30 -1.82 -0.21 6.09
N ILE A 31 -1.80 0.69 5.09
CA ILE A 31 -0.96 1.90 5.08
C ILE A 31 -1.57 2.99 5.99
N ARG A 32 -2.90 3.19 5.91
CA ARG A 32 -3.66 3.73 7.06
C ARG A 32 -3.40 2.77 8.24
N SER A 33 -3.73 2.97 9.51
CA SER A 33 -3.23 2.06 10.59
C SER A 33 -1.70 1.96 10.79
N GLY A 34 -0.83 2.22 9.79
CA GLY A 34 0.63 2.19 9.93
C GLY A 34 1.23 0.77 10.01
N ALA A 35 0.60 -0.22 9.37
CA ALA A 35 1.10 -1.59 9.27
C ALA A 35 1.92 -1.85 7.99
N ALA A 36 1.85 -0.94 7.01
CA ALA A 36 2.58 -1.01 5.76
C ALA A 36 3.04 0.39 5.32
N VAL A 37 4.00 0.41 4.39
CA VAL A 37 4.49 1.61 3.70
C VAL A 37 4.19 1.51 2.21
N ALA A 38 3.96 2.64 1.54
CA ALA A 38 3.86 2.68 0.09
C ALA A 38 5.25 2.36 -0.51
N ARG A 39 5.29 1.39 -1.42
CA ARG A 39 6.51 1.09 -2.19
C ARG A 39 6.20 1.02 -3.68
N VAL A 40 7.21 1.34 -4.47
CA VAL A 40 7.27 1.07 -5.90
C VAL A 40 8.27 -0.06 -6.15
N SER A 41 7.83 -1.10 -6.87
CA SER A 41 8.72 -2.13 -7.42
C SER A 41 9.26 -1.72 -8.79
N SER A 42 8.43 -1.04 -9.58
CA SER A 42 8.75 -0.45 -10.88
C SER A 42 7.81 0.73 -11.11
N ASP A 43 8.30 1.82 -11.73
CA ASP A 43 7.47 2.99 -12.03
C ASP A 43 6.90 2.93 -13.45
N PRO A 44 5.59 3.22 -13.64
CA PRO A 44 4.64 3.72 -12.64
C PRO A 44 3.86 2.61 -11.91
N VAL A 45 3.37 2.89 -10.69
CA VAL A 45 2.32 2.12 -9.98
C VAL A 45 1.06 2.99 -9.88
N TRP A 46 -0.09 2.52 -10.39
CA TRP A 46 -1.30 3.33 -10.53
C TRP A 46 -1.72 4.03 -9.23
N ARG A 47 -1.81 3.30 -8.11
CA ARG A 47 -2.34 3.83 -6.85
C ARG A 47 -1.28 4.52 -5.97
N HIS A 48 -0.03 4.63 -6.43
CA HIS A 48 1.09 5.02 -5.57
C HIS A 48 0.91 6.40 -4.91
N ALA A 49 0.54 7.42 -5.68
CA ALA A 49 0.35 8.77 -5.13
C ALA A 49 -0.71 8.80 -4.02
N ALA A 50 -1.81 8.05 -4.17
CA ALA A 50 -2.86 7.95 -3.16
C ALA A 50 -2.39 7.18 -1.91
N TYR A 51 -1.49 6.20 -2.07
CA TYR A 51 -0.91 5.46 -0.95
C TYR A 51 0.09 6.30 -0.16
N VAL A 52 0.96 7.07 -0.84
CA VAL A 52 1.90 8.01 -0.20
C VAL A 52 1.14 9.01 0.67
N GLN A 53 0.07 9.63 0.15
CA GLN A 53 -0.75 10.56 0.94
C GLN A 53 -1.33 9.91 2.21
N VAL A 54 -1.73 8.65 2.15
CA VAL A 54 -2.30 7.91 3.30
C VAL A 54 -1.21 7.51 4.30
N GLU A 55 0.00 7.22 3.81
CA GLU A 55 1.17 6.95 4.64
C GLU A 55 1.61 8.19 5.42
N ASP A 56 1.66 9.35 4.77
CA ASP A 56 2.00 10.61 5.43
C ASP A 56 1.03 10.93 6.57
N GLN A 57 -0.28 10.77 6.32
CA GLN A 57 -1.30 10.86 7.36
C GLN A 57 -1.12 9.82 8.49
N ALA A 58 -0.51 8.67 8.20
CA ALA A 58 -0.22 7.64 9.22
C ALA A 58 0.99 8.01 10.09
N ARG A 59 2.00 8.62 9.48
CA ARG A 59 3.18 9.16 10.17
C ARG A 59 2.80 10.30 11.09
N GLU A 60 2.05 11.28 10.59
CA GLU A 60 1.63 12.47 11.35
C GLU A 60 0.88 12.12 12.64
N ARG A 61 0.03 11.09 12.59
CA ARG A 61 -0.75 10.63 13.75
C ARG A 61 -0.02 9.58 14.61
N GLY A 62 1.23 9.22 14.26
CA GLY A 62 2.01 8.20 14.96
C GLY A 62 1.36 6.82 14.98
N ALA A 63 0.67 6.40 13.92
CA ALA A 63 -0.03 5.12 13.89
C ALA A 63 0.89 3.93 13.64
N GLY A 64 0.63 2.81 14.31
CA GLY A 64 1.31 1.53 14.06
C GLY A 64 2.81 1.64 14.24
N MET A 65 3.57 1.33 13.18
CA MET A 65 5.04 1.42 13.20
C MET A 65 5.57 2.85 13.41
N TRP A 66 4.72 3.88 13.26
CA TRP A 66 5.09 5.28 13.47
C TRP A 66 4.92 5.77 14.91
N THR A 67 4.44 4.92 15.83
CA THR A 67 4.36 5.27 17.25
C THR A 67 5.77 5.44 17.82
N ALA A 68 5.99 6.50 18.60
CA ALA A 68 7.25 6.69 19.29
C ALA A 68 7.46 5.57 20.34
N CYS A 69 8.64 4.94 20.34
CA CYS A 69 9.06 4.07 21.43
C CYS A 69 9.14 4.90 22.72
N ARG A 70 8.50 4.42 23.79
CA ARG A 70 8.56 5.00 25.13
C ARG A 70 9.03 3.95 26.12
#